data_AF-A0A968IUN2-F1
#
_entry.id   AF-A0A968IUN2-F1
#
_cell.length_a   1.000
_cell.length_b   1.000
_cell.length_c   1.000
_cell.angle_alpha   90.00
_cell.angle_beta   90.00
_cell.angle_gamma   90.00
#
_symmetry.space_group_name_H-M   'P 1'
#
loop_
_entity.id
_entity.type
_entity.pdbx_description
1 polymer ?
#
loop_
_entity_poly.entity_id
_entity_poly.type
_entity_poly.pdbx_seq_one_letter_code
_entity_poly.pdbx_strand_id
1 'polypeptide(L)'
;MEPEGEVIQLSVSAAAEGSKVEQLLVERGDKVQQGQVVAILDSHSSQLAALEGAKADVQTAQANLERVQAGAKQGDINAQQAEIDRLSAELEGQIATQQASIARLSAELNNAEVENKRYQQLFQDGAISAQARDNRRLRVDTIQQQLAAAKETLNRTIATTQVQRNEALARLESITEVRPVDVQVSQAELAKANAAVKQAQAALALTEVRSPIDGRVLEVNVRPGEVVGDRGIVAIG
;
A
#
# COMPACT_ATOMS: atom_id res chain seq x y z
N MET A 1 -11.78 55.95 49.12
CA MET A 1 -11.42 55.82 47.68
C MET A 1 -10.68 54.51 47.55
N GLU A 2 -11.42 53.42 47.40
CA GLU A 2 -10.88 52.17 46.89
C GLU A 2 -10.72 52.35 45.37
N PRO A 3 -9.62 51.87 44.75
CA PRO A 3 -9.57 51.81 43.31
C PRO A 3 -10.57 50.73 42.87
N GLU A 4 -11.53 51.10 42.02
CA GLU A 4 -12.32 50.17 41.23
C GLU A 4 -11.40 49.47 40.23
N GLY A 5 -10.59 48.54 40.72
CA GLY A 5 -9.93 47.54 39.88
C GLY A 5 -10.99 46.52 39.50
N GLU A 6 -11.20 46.30 38.21
CA GLU A 6 -11.98 45.16 37.71
C GLU A 6 -11.35 43.87 38.25
N VAL A 7 -11.93 43.31 39.31
CA VAL A 7 -11.51 42.02 39.85
C VAL A 7 -12.01 40.95 38.89
N ILE A 8 -11.09 40.32 38.16
CA ILE A 8 -11.41 39.18 37.31
C ILE A 8 -11.24 37.93 38.16
N GLN A 9 -12.37 37.29 38.48
CA GLN A 9 -12.36 35.95 39.05
C GLN A 9 -11.92 34.98 37.95
N LEU A 10 -10.82 34.25 38.21
CA LEU A 10 -10.38 33.17 37.34
C LEU A 10 -11.30 31.97 37.58
N SER A 11 -12.49 32.04 37.00
CA SER A 11 -13.37 30.89 36.83
C SER A 11 -12.74 30.00 35.78
N VAL A 12 -12.70 28.70 36.04
CA VAL A 12 -12.40 27.75 34.97
C VAL A 12 -13.51 27.88 33.93
N SER A 13 -13.18 27.76 32.65
CA SER A 13 -14.18 27.65 31.58
C SER A 13 -15.24 26.61 31.97
N ALA A 14 -16.52 26.82 31.63
CA ALA A 14 -17.66 25.98 32.04
C ALA A 14 -17.49 24.45 31.88
N ALA A 15 -16.50 24.01 31.09
CA ALA A 15 -16.08 22.61 30.96
C ALA A 15 -15.29 22.04 32.17
N ALA A 16 -14.86 22.86 33.13
CA ALA A 16 -14.00 22.46 34.25
C ALA A 16 -14.58 22.80 35.64
N GLU A 17 -15.83 23.26 35.70
CA GLU A 17 -16.62 23.25 36.93
C GLU A 17 -16.72 21.80 37.47
N GLY A 18 -16.38 21.59 38.74
CA GLY A 18 -16.34 20.25 39.34
C GLY A 18 -15.02 19.48 39.16
N SER A 19 -14.01 20.04 38.48
CA SER A 19 -12.67 19.44 38.42
C SER A 19 -11.88 19.72 39.71
N LYS A 20 -10.97 18.80 40.09
CA LYS A 20 -10.14 18.95 41.29
C LYS A 20 -8.80 19.59 40.94
N VAL A 21 -8.33 20.53 41.75
CA VAL A 21 -7.00 21.13 41.59
C VAL A 21 -5.95 20.13 42.05
N GLU A 22 -5.03 19.73 41.17
CA GLU A 22 -3.90 18.87 41.56
C GLU A 22 -2.74 19.70 42.09
N GLN A 23 -2.44 20.81 41.42
CA GLN A 23 -1.34 21.69 41.81
C GLN A 23 -1.70 23.16 41.59
N LEU A 24 -1.43 23.99 42.59
CA LEU A 24 -1.48 25.45 42.48
C LEU A 24 -0.04 25.96 42.31
N LEU A 25 0.20 26.82 41.32
CA LEU A 25 1.53 27.31 40.95
C LEU A 25 1.81 28.76 41.39
N VAL A 26 0.87 29.39 42.08
CA VAL A 26 0.97 30.78 42.54
C VAL A 26 0.49 30.92 43.98
N GLU A 27 0.99 31.93 44.67
CA GLU A 27 0.56 32.31 46.02
C GLU A 27 -0.07 33.71 46.04
N ARG A 28 -0.74 34.03 47.15
CA ARG A 28 -1.33 35.36 47.35
C ARG A 28 -0.24 36.43 47.33
N GLY A 29 -0.41 37.45 46.48
CA GLY A 29 0.54 38.55 46.31
C GLY A 29 1.52 38.39 45.15
N ASP A 30 1.55 37.21 44.50
CA ASP A 30 2.38 36.97 43.33
C ASP A 30 1.90 37.79 42.12
N LYS A 31 2.86 38.24 41.32
CA LYS A 31 2.59 38.87 40.03
C LYS A 31 2.46 37.79 38.97
N VAL A 32 1.38 37.85 38.19
CA VAL A 32 1.10 36.91 37.10
C VAL A 32 1.03 37.66 35.78
N GLN A 33 1.47 37.02 34.72
CA GLN A 33 1.39 37.55 33.35
C GLN A 33 0.22 36.92 32.58
N GLN A 34 -0.29 37.62 31.58
CA GLN A 34 -1.27 37.09 30.64
C GLN A 34 -0.72 35.82 29.98
N GLY A 35 -1.48 34.73 30.07
CA GLY A 35 -1.13 33.40 29.58
C GLY A 35 -0.35 32.52 30.56
N GLN A 36 0.10 33.05 31.71
CA GLN A 36 0.82 32.27 32.72
C GLN A 36 -0.08 31.21 33.37
N VAL A 37 0.42 29.98 33.52
CA VAL A 37 -0.30 28.90 34.19
C VAL A 37 -0.30 29.15 35.70
N VAL A 38 -1.50 29.14 36.27
CA VAL A 38 -1.81 29.47 37.67
C VAL A 38 -2.14 28.20 38.45
N ALA A 39 -2.82 27.24 37.80
CA ALA A 39 -3.19 25.96 38.40
C ALA A 39 -3.22 24.85 37.35
N ILE A 40 -2.99 23.61 37.80
CA ILE A 40 -3.11 22.38 37.02
C ILE A 40 -4.21 21.52 37.67
N LEU A 41 -5.14 21.03 36.86
CA LEU A 41 -6.23 20.15 37.28
C LEU A 41 -5.78 18.68 37.29
N ASP A 42 -6.42 17.84 38.10
CA ASP A 42 -6.07 16.42 38.26
C ASP A 42 -6.27 15.55 37.02
N SER A 43 -7.06 16.03 36.06
CA SER A 43 -7.21 15.42 34.74
C SER A 43 -6.03 15.70 33.81
N HIS A 44 -5.03 16.50 34.21
CA HIS A 44 -3.88 16.83 33.35
C HIS A 44 -3.11 15.59 32.92
N SER A 45 -2.77 14.72 33.87
CA SER A 45 -2.04 13.47 33.58
C SER A 45 -2.78 12.56 32.61
N SER A 46 -4.11 12.43 32.75
CA SER A 46 -4.93 11.60 31.87
C SER A 46 -5.10 12.22 30.48
N GLN A 47 -5.23 13.54 30.37
CA GLN A 47 -5.29 14.22 29.07
C GLN A 47 -3.94 14.29 28.35
N LEU A 48 -2.85 14.37 29.09
CA LEU A 48 -1.51 14.24 28.51
C LEU A 48 -1.34 12.83 27.92
N ALA A 49 -1.75 11.80 28.66
CA ALA A 49 -1.75 10.42 28.15
C ALA A 49 -2.68 10.26 26.92
N ALA A 50 -3.86 10.89 26.92
CA ALA A 50 -4.77 10.88 25.78
C ALA A 50 -4.16 11.56 24.55
N LEU A 51 -3.44 12.67 24.73
CA LEU A 51 -2.71 13.35 23.65
C LEU A 51 -1.60 12.47 23.09
N GLU A 52 -0.80 11.83 23.94
CA GLU A 52 0.25 10.92 23.48
C GLU A 52 -0.33 9.71 22.73
N GLY A 53 -1.46 9.16 23.19
CA GLY A 53 -2.22 8.13 22.47
C GLY A 53 -2.67 8.60 21.08
N ALA A 54 -3.27 9.79 20.99
CA ALA A 54 -3.72 10.35 19.71
C ALA A 54 -2.55 10.62 18.74
N LYS A 55 -1.37 11.03 19.23
CA LYS A 55 -0.16 11.18 18.41
C LYS A 55 0.35 9.84 17.89
N ALA A 56 0.32 8.79 18.72
CA ALA A 56 0.67 7.44 18.30
C ALA A 56 -0.29 6.90 17.20
N ASP A 57 -1.57 7.25 17.29
CA ASP A 57 -2.55 6.93 16.26
C ASP A 57 -2.23 7.64 14.93
N VAL A 58 -1.80 8.91 14.96
CA VAL A 58 -1.33 9.64 13.77
C VAL A 58 -0.12 8.94 13.16
N GLN A 59 0.86 8.54 13.97
CA GLN A 59 2.04 7.83 13.48
C GLN A 59 1.66 6.52 12.80
N THR A 60 0.71 5.79 13.38
CA THR A 60 0.20 4.52 12.81
C THR A 60 -0.56 4.77 11.49
N ALA A 61 -1.42 5.79 11.44
CA ALA A 61 -2.15 6.17 10.23
C ALA A 61 -1.21 6.63 9.10
N GLN A 62 -0.16 7.38 9.44
CA GLN A 62 0.89 7.80 8.50
C GLN A 62 1.66 6.59 7.95
N ALA A 63 2.08 5.66 8.81
CA ALA A 63 2.75 4.43 8.39
C ALA A 63 1.84 3.57 7.49
N ASN A 64 0.54 3.53 7.75
CA ASN A 64 -0.42 2.86 6.89
C ASN A 64 -0.56 3.52 5.53
N LEU A 65 -0.63 4.85 5.47
CA LEU A 65 -0.65 5.59 4.21
C LEU A 65 0.61 5.33 3.38
N GLU A 66 1.79 5.37 3.99
CA GLU A 66 3.06 5.06 3.34
C GLU A 66 3.10 3.62 2.82
N ARG A 67 2.60 2.65 3.60
CA ARG A 67 2.49 1.25 3.19
C ARG A 67 1.56 1.07 2.00
N VAL A 68 0.44 1.79 1.95
CA VAL A 68 -0.50 1.75 0.82
C VAL A 68 0.13 2.40 -0.42
N GLN A 69 0.83 3.53 -0.26
CA GLN A 69 1.52 4.23 -1.35
C GLN A 69 2.72 3.45 -1.90
N ALA A 70 3.43 2.71 -1.05
CA ALA A 70 4.53 1.84 -1.47
C ALA A 70 4.05 0.66 -2.33
N GLY A 71 2.77 0.28 -2.22
CA GLY A 71 2.17 -0.79 -3.02
C GLY A 71 2.69 -2.18 -2.66
N ALA A 72 2.81 -3.06 -3.66
CA ALA A 72 3.35 -4.40 -3.46
C ALA A 72 4.80 -4.40 -2.97
N LYS A 73 5.15 -5.46 -2.24
CA LYS A 73 6.52 -5.64 -1.77
C LYS A 73 7.44 -5.93 -2.96
N GLN A 74 8.66 -5.40 -2.91
CA GLN A 74 9.67 -5.66 -3.94
C GLN A 74 9.93 -7.16 -4.14
N GLY A 75 9.84 -7.96 -3.07
CA GLY A 75 9.97 -9.42 -3.17
C GLY A 75 8.89 -10.07 -4.03
N ASP A 76 7.64 -9.61 -3.92
CA ASP A 76 6.52 -10.14 -4.69
C ASP A 76 6.65 -9.76 -6.18
N ILE A 77 7.06 -8.51 -6.45
CA ILE A 77 7.35 -8.01 -7.80
C ILE A 77 8.47 -8.84 -8.44
N ASN A 78 9.58 -9.04 -7.72
CA ASN A 78 10.72 -9.81 -8.21
C ASN A 78 10.37 -11.27 -8.47
N ALA A 79 9.58 -11.90 -7.59
CA ALA A 79 9.11 -13.27 -7.77
C ALA A 79 8.24 -13.40 -9.03
N GLN A 80 7.33 -12.44 -9.25
CA GLN A 80 6.48 -12.42 -10.44
C GLN A 80 7.30 -12.17 -11.72
N GLN A 81 8.31 -11.29 -11.67
CA GLN A 81 9.22 -11.07 -12.80
C GLN A 81 10.03 -12.34 -13.12
N ALA A 82 10.53 -13.04 -12.10
CA ALA A 82 11.26 -14.30 -12.29
C ALA A 82 10.37 -15.38 -12.94
N GLU A 83 9.07 -15.41 -12.62
CA GLU A 83 8.12 -16.32 -13.28
C GLU A 83 7.91 -15.96 -14.76
N ILE A 84 7.82 -14.66 -15.10
CA ILE A 84 7.76 -14.20 -16.49
C ILE A 84 9.03 -14.60 -17.25
N ASP A 85 10.20 -14.39 -16.65
CA ASP A 85 11.49 -14.73 -17.25
C ASP A 85 11.61 -16.25 -17.48
N ARG A 86 11.14 -17.06 -16.51
CA ARG A 86 11.07 -18.52 -16.62
C ARG A 86 10.19 -18.93 -17.81
N LEU A 87 8.99 -18.36 -17.95
CA LEU A 87 8.07 -18.64 -19.06
C LEU A 87 8.68 -18.23 -20.41
N SER A 88 9.38 -17.10 -20.46
CA SER A 88 10.09 -16.66 -21.67
C SER A 88 11.21 -17.62 -22.06
N ALA A 89 12.03 -18.06 -21.11
CA ALA A 89 13.09 -19.03 -21.36
C ALA A 89 12.53 -20.40 -21.78
N GLU A 90 11.42 -20.84 -21.17
CA GLU A 90 10.72 -22.07 -21.53
C GLU A 90 10.21 -22.02 -22.98
N LEU A 91 9.57 -20.91 -23.37
CA LEU A 91 9.08 -20.70 -24.73
C LEU A 91 10.22 -20.73 -25.74
N GLU A 92 11.31 -20.02 -25.46
CA GLU A 92 12.48 -19.98 -26.35
C GLU A 92 13.08 -21.39 -26.56
N GLY A 93 13.25 -22.16 -25.48
CA GLY A 93 13.75 -23.53 -25.57
C GLY A 93 12.82 -24.47 -26.34
N GLN A 94 11.51 -24.34 -26.15
CA GLN A 94 10.50 -25.11 -26.90
C GLN A 94 10.50 -24.76 -28.39
N ILE A 95 10.57 -23.47 -28.73
CA ILE A 95 10.67 -23.00 -30.11
C ILE A 95 11.91 -23.58 -30.78
N ALA A 96 13.09 -23.45 -30.14
CA ALA A 96 14.35 -23.95 -30.69
C ALA A 96 14.29 -25.46 -30.98
N THR A 97 13.78 -26.25 -30.03
CA THR A 97 13.63 -27.71 -30.17
C THR A 97 12.70 -28.07 -31.33
N GLN A 98 11.55 -27.41 -31.41
CA GLN A 98 10.56 -27.72 -32.43
C GLN A 98 10.98 -27.24 -33.83
N GLN A 99 11.68 -26.12 -33.93
CA GLN A 99 12.28 -25.65 -35.17
C GLN A 99 13.33 -26.64 -35.70
N ALA A 100 14.16 -27.21 -34.83
CA ALA A 100 15.12 -28.25 -35.23
C ALA A 100 14.40 -29.50 -35.79
N SER A 101 13.30 -29.91 -35.17
CA SER A 101 12.46 -31.03 -35.66
C SER A 101 11.82 -30.72 -37.02
N ILE A 102 11.28 -29.52 -37.18
CA ILE A 102 10.72 -29.04 -38.46
C ILE A 102 11.80 -29.01 -39.54
N ALA A 103 13.01 -28.53 -39.23
CA ALA A 103 14.12 -28.49 -40.17
C ALA A 103 14.52 -29.89 -40.64
N ARG A 104 14.64 -30.86 -39.70
CA ARG A 104 14.90 -32.27 -40.02
C ARG A 104 13.83 -32.86 -40.94
N LEU A 105 12.55 -32.71 -40.57
CA LEU A 105 11.43 -33.22 -41.38
C LEU A 105 11.36 -32.55 -42.76
N SER A 106 11.71 -31.27 -42.85
CA SER A 106 11.77 -30.55 -44.13
C SER A 106 12.87 -31.10 -45.04
N ALA A 107 14.03 -31.44 -44.48
CA ALA A 107 15.12 -32.07 -45.22
C ALA A 107 14.74 -33.50 -45.66
N GLU A 108 14.09 -34.27 -44.79
CA GLU A 108 13.58 -35.62 -45.12
C GLU A 108 12.51 -35.59 -46.21
N LEU A 109 11.61 -34.60 -46.17
CA LEU A 109 10.59 -34.42 -47.20
C LEU A 109 11.23 -34.13 -48.56
N ASN A 110 12.20 -33.22 -48.61
CA ASN A 110 12.92 -32.90 -49.84
C ASN A 110 13.60 -34.14 -50.45
N ASN A 111 14.30 -34.94 -49.63
CA ASN A 111 14.90 -36.19 -50.11
C ASN A 111 13.84 -37.17 -50.64
N ALA A 112 12.73 -37.34 -49.91
CA ALA A 112 11.63 -38.21 -50.32
C ALA A 112 10.97 -37.76 -51.63
N GLU A 113 10.80 -36.45 -51.84
CA GLU A 113 10.26 -35.88 -53.08
C GLU A 113 11.18 -36.13 -54.27
N VAL A 114 12.50 -35.96 -54.11
CA VAL A 114 13.50 -36.26 -55.14
C VAL A 114 13.46 -37.75 -55.50
N GLU A 115 13.43 -38.63 -54.49
CA GLU A 115 13.30 -40.07 -54.73
C GLU A 115 12.00 -40.45 -55.42
N ASN A 116 10.87 -39.87 -54.99
CA ASN A 116 9.57 -40.13 -55.59
C ASN A 116 9.54 -39.73 -57.07
N LYS A 117 10.09 -38.56 -57.42
CA LYS A 117 10.24 -38.12 -58.82
C LYS A 117 11.06 -39.11 -59.64
N ARG A 118 12.20 -39.58 -59.10
CA ARG A 118 13.05 -40.58 -59.77
C ARG A 118 12.30 -41.89 -60.01
N TYR A 119 11.56 -42.38 -59.01
CA TYR A 119 10.79 -43.62 -59.14
C TYR A 119 9.57 -43.48 -60.06
N GLN A 120 8.96 -42.29 -60.12
CA GLN A 120 7.92 -42.00 -61.11
C GLN A 120 8.45 -42.13 -62.54
N GLN A 121 9.66 -41.63 -62.82
CA GLN A 121 10.29 -41.80 -64.13
C GLN A 121 10.59 -43.27 -64.45
N LEU A 122 11.23 -43.99 -63.52
CA LEU A 122 11.55 -45.42 -63.71
C LEU A 122 10.29 -46.28 -63.93
N PHE A 123 9.16 -45.91 -63.34
CA PHE A 123 7.88 -46.59 -63.58
C PHE A 123 7.34 -46.30 -64.99
N GLN A 124 7.44 -45.07 -65.47
CA GLN A 124 7.07 -44.71 -66.84
C GLN A 124 7.93 -45.44 -67.87
N ASP A 125 9.21 -45.65 -67.56
CA ASP A 125 10.14 -46.41 -68.38
C ASP A 125 9.94 -47.94 -68.27
N GLY A 126 8.99 -48.42 -67.43
CA GLY A 126 8.68 -49.83 -67.22
C GLY A 126 9.69 -50.61 -66.37
N ALA A 127 10.67 -49.94 -65.74
CA ALA A 127 11.77 -50.56 -65.00
C ALA A 127 11.41 -51.00 -63.56
N ILE A 128 10.27 -50.55 -63.03
CA ILE A 128 9.81 -50.89 -61.67
C ILE A 128 8.30 -51.19 -61.62
N SER A 129 7.82 -51.78 -60.52
CA SER A 129 6.40 -52.06 -60.31
C SER A 129 5.59 -50.85 -59.84
N ALA A 130 4.27 -50.90 -60.05
CA ALA A 130 3.35 -49.87 -59.52
C ALA A 130 3.42 -49.77 -57.99
N GLN A 131 3.53 -50.90 -57.30
CA GLN A 131 3.71 -50.94 -55.84
C GLN A 131 4.98 -50.22 -55.39
N ALA A 132 6.10 -50.37 -56.11
CA ALA A 132 7.34 -49.67 -55.79
C ALA A 132 7.18 -48.14 -55.91
N ARG A 133 6.47 -47.66 -56.93
CA ARG A 133 6.13 -46.24 -57.10
C ARG A 133 5.17 -45.75 -56.01
N ASP A 134 4.13 -46.51 -55.71
CA ASP A 134 3.12 -46.13 -54.72
C ASP A 134 3.70 -46.07 -53.30
N ASN A 135 4.63 -46.96 -52.95
CA ASN A 135 5.35 -46.90 -51.68
C ASN A 135 6.17 -45.60 -51.51
N ARG A 136 6.78 -45.10 -52.60
CA ARG A 136 7.52 -43.82 -52.57
C ARG A 136 6.59 -42.63 -52.41
N ARG A 137 5.45 -42.65 -53.12
CA ARG A 137 4.40 -41.64 -52.95
C ARG A 137 3.88 -41.60 -51.51
N LEU A 138 3.53 -42.77 -50.95
CA LEU A 138 3.06 -42.88 -49.57
C LEU A 138 4.09 -42.34 -48.56
N ARG A 139 5.39 -42.52 -48.84
CA ARG A 139 6.46 -41.98 -47.99
C ARG A 139 6.50 -40.46 -47.99
N VAL A 140 6.34 -39.81 -49.15
CA VAL A 140 6.22 -38.35 -49.24
C VAL A 140 5.01 -37.87 -48.45
N ASP A 141 3.84 -38.47 -48.69
CA ASP A 141 2.59 -38.10 -48.01
C ASP A 141 2.75 -38.20 -46.48
N THR A 142 3.36 -39.28 -45.99
CA THR A 142 3.61 -39.50 -44.56
C THR A 142 4.50 -38.42 -43.94
N ILE A 143 5.63 -38.09 -44.59
CA ILE A 143 6.55 -37.06 -44.06
C ILE A 143 5.89 -35.68 -44.12
N GLN A 144 5.11 -35.40 -45.17
CA GLN A 144 4.38 -34.15 -45.29
C GLN A 144 3.36 -33.98 -44.16
N GLN A 145 2.62 -35.03 -43.80
CA GLN A 145 1.71 -35.00 -42.66
C GLN A 145 2.45 -34.82 -41.33
N GLN A 146 3.60 -35.47 -41.15
CA GLN A 146 4.44 -35.29 -39.96
C GLN A 146 4.95 -33.84 -39.85
N LEU A 147 5.38 -33.25 -40.96
CA LEU A 147 5.84 -31.86 -41.01
C LEU A 147 4.71 -30.88 -40.70
N ALA A 148 3.51 -31.10 -41.23
CA ALA A 148 2.32 -30.29 -40.94
C ALA A 148 1.96 -30.36 -39.45
N ALA A 149 1.91 -31.56 -38.86
CA ALA A 149 1.66 -31.75 -37.44
C ALA A 149 2.73 -31.09 -36.55
N ALA A 150 4.00 -31.14 -36.95
CA ALA A 150 5.09 -30.47 -36.25
C ALA A 150 4.93 -28.94 -36.27
N LYS A 151 4.55 -28.35 -37.41
CA LYS A 151 4.27 -26.91 -37.51
C LYS A 151 3.08 -26.50 -36.66
N GLU A 152 2.02 -27.29 -36.66
CA GLU A 152 0.84 -27.01 -35.83
C GLU A 152 1.16 -27.10 -34.34
N THR A 153 1.98 -28.08 -33.95
CA THR A 153 2.46 -28.20 -32.57
C THR A 153 3.24 -26.96 -32.15
N LEU A 154 4.13 -26.43 -33.01
CA LEU A 154 4.86 -25.19 -32.74
C LEU A 154 3.90 -24.01 -32.52
N ASN A 155 2.95 -23.82 -33.43
CA ASN A 155 1.99 -22.72 -33.35
C ASN A 155 1.16 -22.79 -32.06
N ARG A 156 0.67 -23.98 -31.71
CA ARG A 156 -0.07 -24.22 -30.48
C ARG A 156 0.79 -23.88 -29.26
N THR A 157 2.03 -24.35 -29.21
CA THR A 157 2.96 -24.05 -28.10
C THR A 157 3.20 -22.56 -27.95
N ILE A 158 3.46 -21.85 -29.05
CA ILE A 158 3.64 -20.38 -29.02
C ILE A 158 2.37 -19.72 -28.48
N ALA A 159 1.21 -20.08 -29.00
CA ALA A 159 -0.05 -19.49 -28.57
C ALA A 159 -0.33 -19.74 -27.08
N THR A 160 -0.17 -20.98 -26.59
CA THR A 160 -0.47 -21.31 -25.19
C THR A 160 0.50 -20.67 -24.20
N THR A 161 1.80 -20.70 -24.50
CA THR A 161 2.80 -20.13 -23.58
C THR A 161 2.77 -18.60 -23.62
N GLN A 162 2.43 -17.98 -24.76
CA GLN A 162 2.23 -16.54 -24.84
C GLN A 162 1.01 -16.08 -24.02
N VAL A 163 -0.07 -16.87 -24.00
CA VAL A 163 -1.23 -16.60 -23.11
C VAL A 163 -0.80 -16.64 -21.65
N GLN A 164 -0.07 -17.68 -21.22
CA GLN A 164 0.45 -17.77 -19.85
C GLN A 164 1.36 -16.60 -19.48
N ARG A 165 2.23 -16.17 -20.40
CA ARG A 165 3.08 -15.00 -20.22
C ARG A 165 2.26 -13.72 -20.06
N ASN A 166 1.22 -13.53 -20.88
CA ASN A 166 0.35 -12.36 -20.79
C ASN A 166 -0.44 -12.36 -19.48
N GLU A 167 -0.91 -13.50 -19.01
CA GLU A 167 -1.56 -13.64 -17.69
C GLU A 167 -0.58 -13.28 -16.56
N ALA A 168 0.67 -13.72 -16.65
CA ALA A 168 1.70 -13.37 -15.69
C ALA A 168 2.04 -11.86 -15.70
N LEU A 169 2.04 -11.23 -16.88
CA LEU A 169 2.21 -9.77 -17.03
C LEU A 169 1.03 -8.99 -16.44
N ALA A 170 -0.21 -9.42 -16.70
CA ALA A 170 -1.40 -8.80 -16.12
C ALA A 170 -1.42 -8.92 -14.59
N ARG A 171 -0.94 -10.06 -14.05
CA ARG A 171 -0.76 -10.22 -12.60
C ARG A 171 0.29 -9.26 -12.05
N LEU A 172 1.42 -9.08 -12.74
CA LEU A 172 2.46 -8.12 -12.37
C LEU A 172 1.91 -6.68 -12.32
N GLU A 173 1.11 -6.30 -13.30
CA GLU A 173 0.43 -5.01 -13.34
C GLU A 173 -0.53 -4.86 -12.14
N SER A 174 -1.37 -5.88 -11.88
CA SER A 174 -2.32 -5.84 -10.77
C SER A 174 -1.66 -5.76 -9.39
N ILE A 175 -0.49 -6.39 -9.18
CA ILE A 175 0.21 -6.28 -7.88
C ILE A 175 0.92 -4.94 -7.73
N THR A 176 1.38 -4.33 -8.84
CA THR A 176 2.06 -3.03 -8.80
C THR A 176 1.09 -1.86 -8.73
N GLU A 177 -0.18 -2.09 -9.03
CA GLU A 177 -1.21 -1.06 -8.97
C GLU A 177 -1.50 -0.60 -7.53
N VAL A 178 -1.27 0.68 -7.27
CA VAL A 178 -1.76 1.37 -6.08
C VAL A 178 -3.06 2.08 -6.44
N ARG A 179 -4.18 1.57 -5.92
CA ARG A 179 -5.51 2.11 -6.24
C ARG A 179 -5.68 3.49 -5.58
N PRO A 180 -6.09 4.54 -6.31
CA PRO A 180 -6.30 5.86 -5.72
C PRO A 180 -7.32 5.88 -4.57
N VAL A 181 -8.33 5.01 -4.63
CA VAL A 181 -9.33 4.83 -3.56
C VAL A 181 -8.68 4.39 -2.25
N ASP A 182 -7.71 3.47 -2.29
CA ASP A 182 -7.05 2.99 -1.07
C ASP A 182 -6.23 4.12 -0.43
N VAL A 183 -5.54 4.91 -1.26
CA VAL A 183 -4.80 6.09 -0.81
C VAL A 183 -5.74 7.13 -0.19
N GLN A 184 -6.89 7.39 -0.81
CA GLN A 184 -7.89 8.32 -0.28
C GLN A 184 -8.45 7.87 1.07
N VAL A 185 -8.73 6.57 1.25
CA VAL A 185 -9.19 6.02 2.53
C VAL A 185 -8.12 6.22 3.61
N SER A 186 -6.86 5.89 3.34
CA SER A 186 -5.77 6.09 4.31
C SER A 186 -5.50 7.58 4.60
N GLN A 187 -5.66 8.46 3.61
CA GLN A 187 -5.61 9.92 3.82
C GLN A 187 -6.74 10.40 4.75
N ALA A 188 -7.95 9.86 4.59
CA ALA A 188 -9.08 10.20 5.45
C ALA A 188 -8.86 9.68 6.90
N GLU A 189 -8.28 8.51 7.07
CA GLU A 189 -7.88 7.97 8.37
C GLU A 189 -6.82 8.85 9.06
N LEU A 190 -5.80 9.29 8.31
CA LEU A 190 -4.80 10.24 8.80
C LEU A 190 -5.43 11.58 9.19
N ALA A 191 -6.35 12.10 8.38
CA ALA A 191 -7.07 13.33 8.70
C ALA A 191 -7.90 13.19 9.98
N LYS A 192 -8.57 12.05 10.18
CA LYS A 192 -9.30 11.73 11.40
C LYS A 192 -8.38 11.65 12.62
N ALA A 193 -7.23 10.97 12.52
CA ALA A 193 -6.26 10.88 13.60
C ALA A 193 -5.70 12.28 13.98
N ASN A 194 -5.40 13.11 12.98
CA ASN A 194 -4.97 14.48 13.21
C ASN A 194 -6.04 15.35 13.89
N ALA A 195 -7.32 15.13 13.56
CA ALA A 195 -8.42 15.81 14.25
C ALA A 195 -8.51 15.37 15.73
N ALA A 196 -8.30 14.09 16.02
CA ALA A 196 -8.24 13.57 17.39
C ALA A 196 -7.08 14.18 18.19
N VAL A 197 -5.89 14.35 17.59
CA VAL A 197 -4.77 15.08 18.22
C VAL A 197 -5.17 16.50 18.57
N LYS A 198 -5.80 17.24 17.64
CA LYS A 198 -6.25 18.61 17.90
C LYS A 198 -7.27 18.66 19.05
N GLN A 199 -8.18 17.70 19.12
CA GLN A 199 -9.14 17.60 20.22
C GLN A 199 -8.45 17.30 21.55
N ALA A 200 -7.50 16.36 21.57
CA ALA A 200 -6.75 16.02 22.78
C ALA A 200 -5.85 17.18 23.25
N GLN A 201 -5.26 17.95 22.32
CA GLN A 201 -4.53 19.19 22.64
C GLN A 201 -5.43 20.23 23.27
N ALA A 202 -6.64 20.43 22.71
CA ALA A 202 -7.62 21.35 23.28
C ALA A 202 -8.08 20.89 24.68
N ALA A 203 -8.34 19.59 24.85
CA ALA A 203 -8.72 19.02 26.15
C ALA A 203 -7.60 19.17 27.19
N LEU A 204 -6.33 18.95 26.81
CA LEU A 204 -5.17 19.19 27.67
C LEU A 204 -5.00 20.68 28.00
N ALA A 205 -5.23 21.58 27.05
CA ALA A 205 -5.18 23.01 27.32
C ALA A 205 -6.25 23.45 28.35
N LEU A 206 -7.39 22.76 28.42
CA LEU A 206 -8.44 23.01 29.42
C LEU A 206 -8.08 22.51 30.82
N THR A 207 -7.06 21.65 30.98
CA THR A 207 -6.59 21.21 32.29
C THR A 207 -5.61 22.18 32.94
N GLU A 208 -5.16 23.20 32.19
CA GLU A 208 -4.28 24.26 32.64
C GLU A 208 -5.03 25.58 32.77
N VAL A 209 -5.09 26.12 33.99
CA VAL A 209 -5.77 27.39 34.24
C VAL A 209 -4.77 28.51 34.08
N ARG A 210 -5.03 29.43 33.15
CA ARG A 210 -4.13 30.53 32.78
C ARG A 210 -4.71 31.90 33.10
N SER A 211 -3.85 32.86 33.44
CA SER A 211 -4.29 34.24 33.66
C SER A 211 -4.65 34.92 32.34
N PRO A 212 -5.82 35.57 32.18
CA PRO A 212 -6.19 36.31 30.97
C PRO A 212 -5.59 37.72 30.94
N ILE A 213 -5.04 38.20 32.06
CA ILE A 213 -4.48 39.54 32.21
C ILE A 213 -3.12 39.49 32.93
N ASP A 214 -2.33 40.54 32.76
CA ASP A 214 -1.23 40.83 33.68
C ASP A 214 -1.81 41.42 34.96
N GLY A 215 -1.43 40.91 36.13
CA GLY A 215 -2.01 41.36 37.39
C GLY A 215 -1.34 40.78 38.63
N ARG A 216 -1.94 40.98 39.79
CA ARG A 216 -1.49 40.40 41.05
C ARG A 216 -2.57 39.49 41.62
N VAL A 217 -2.15 38.35 42.19
CA VAL A 217 -3.05 37.45 42.91
C VAL A 217 -3.55 38.13 44.19
N LEU A 218 -4.83 38.46 44.23
CA LEU A 218 -5.48 39.12 45.36
C LEU A 218 -5.91 38.12 46.43
N GLU A 219 -6.43 36.97 45.99
CA GLU A 219 -6.97 35.91 46.85
C GLU A 219 -6.90 34.54 46.18
N VAL A 220 -6.63 33.49 46.97
CA VAL A 220 -6.64 32.09 46.54
C VAL A 220 -7.85 31.41 47.16
N ASN A 221 -8.76 30.89 46.34
CA ASN A 221 -10.06 30.40 46.75
C ASN A 221 -10.13 28.87 46.91
N VAL A 222 -9.17 28.13 46.35
CA VAL A 222 -9.12 26.65 46.31
C VAL A 222 -7.72 26.15 46.63
N ARG A 223 -7.61 25.06 47.43
CA ARG A 223 -6.34 24.41 47.74
C ARG A 223 -6.09 23.16 46.88
N PRO A 224 -4.82 22.71 46.72
CA PRO A 224 -4.53 21.42 46.10
C PRO A 224 -5.33 20.28 46.76
N GLY A 225 -6.01 19.47 45.95
CA GLY A 225 -6.92 18.40 46.37
C GLY A 225 -8.38 18.79 46.52
N GLU A 226 -8.74 20.08 46.40
CA GLU A 226 -10.12 20.56 46.49
C GLU A 226 -10.77 20.72 45.10
N VAL A 227 -12.10 20.58 45.06
CA VAL A 227 -12.90 20.75 43.85
C VAL A 227 -13.14 22.23 43.60
N VAL A 228 -13.02 22.66 42.35
CA VAL A 228 -13.33 24.04 41.96
C VAL A 228 -14.84 24.27 42.01
N GLY A 229 -15.26 25.23 42.85
CA GLY A 229 -16.64 25.70 42.92
C GLY A 229 -16.82 27.10 42.30
N ASP A 230 -18.02 27.65 42.45
CA ASP A 230 -18.48 28.89 41.79
C ASP A 230 -17.64 30.14 42.08
N ARG A 231 -16.79 30.10 43.12
CA ARG A 231 -15.87 31.21 43.48
C ARG A 231 -14.56 31.22 42.68
N GLY A 232 -14.38 30.27 41.74
CA GLY A 232 -13.16 30.14 40.95
C GLY A 232 -11.95 29.70 41.78
N ILE A 233 -10.78 29.64 41.16
CA ILE A 233 -9.54 29.15 41.81
C ILE A 233 -8.77 30.30 42.48
N VAL A 234 -8.65 31.43 41.79
CA VAL A 234 -7.85 32.59 42.19
C VAL A 234 -8.55 33.88 41.73
N ALA A 235 -8.45 34.96 42.51
CA ALA A 235 -8.87 36.30 42.11
C ALA A 235 -7.66 37.16 41.73
N ILE A 236 -7.70 37.78 40.55
CA ILE A 236 -6.61 38.61 40.01
C ILE A 236 -7.15 40.02 39.74
N GLY A 237 -6.34 41.04 40.03
CA GLY A 237 -6.59 42.44 39.71
C GLY A 237 -5.33 43.30 39.78
#